data_AF-A0A7K1IT37-F1
#
_entry.id   AF-A0A7K1IT37-F1
#
_cell.length_a   1.000
_cell.length_b   1.000
_cell.length_c   1.000
_cell.angle_alpha   90.00
_cell.angle_beta   90.00
_cell.angle_gamma   90.00
#
_symmetry.space_group_name_H-M   'P 1'
#
loop_
_entity.id
_entity.type
_entity.pdbx_description
1 polymer ?
#
loop_
_entity_poly.entity_id
_entity_poly.type
_entity_poly.pdbx_seq_one_letter_code
_entity_poly.pdbx_strand_id
1 'polypeptide(L)'
;MSISTISGSHAPTDVLDSALCRRVELQASAKAFAQALAEPHWGNEGVWLDAVNVALRALRQDIEEHIAVTESSAGLHKEIITAQPRLANKVQHLGADHEVLMDRTSSMIIMSDRSFNAPTEQGIAALRDEAHLIIELLARHRQRGADLLYEAYT
;
A
#
# COMPACT_ATOMS: atom_id res chain seq x y z
N MET A 1 22.92 22.84 37.19
CA MET A 1 23.01 23.21 35.76
C MET A 1 23.63 22.00 35.07
N SER A 2 22.79 21.10 34.55
CA SER A 2 22.45 20.96 33.12
C SER A 2 23.68 20.49 32.32
N ILE A 3 23.63 19.44 31.52
CA ILE A 3 22.64 19.11 30.48
C ILE A 3 22.56 17.58 30.33
N SER A 4 21.36 17.00 30.42
CA SER A 4 21.08 15.65 29.91
C SER A 4 20.83 15.76 28.41
N THR A 5 21.79 15.34 27.60
CA THR A 5 21.58 15.04 26.18
C THR A 5 20.90 13.69 26.08
N ILE A 6 19.56 13.67 25.92
CA ILE A 6 18.86 12.49 25.41
C ILE A 6 19.05 12.51 23.90
N SER A 7 20.12 11.84 23.45
CA SER A 7 20.24 11.43 22.05
C SER A 7 19.28 10.24 21.88
N GLY A 8 18.06 10.54 21.46
CA GLY A 8 16.99 9.56 21.32
C GLY A 8 17.06 8.81 20.00
N SER A 9 18.19 8.17 19.68
CA SER A 9 18.19 7.11 18.67
C SER A 9 17.50 5.89 19.29
N HIS A 10 16.22 5.68 18.99
CA HIS A 10 15.55 4.43 19.32
C HIS A 10 16.15 3.34 18.43
N ALA A 11 16.76 2.32 19.03
CA ALA A 11 17.18 1.12 18.32
C ALA A 11 15.97 0.51 17.57
N PRO A 12 16.17 -0.12 16.39
CA PRO A 12 15.09 -0.74 15.65
C PRO A 12 14.29 -1.71 16.54
N THR A 13 12.97 -1.55 16.56
CA THR A 13 12.06 -2.49 17.23
C THR A 13 11.68 -3.61 16.26
N ASP A 14 11.33 -4.78 16.76
CA ASP A 14 10.84 -5.90 15.93
C ASP A 14 9.63 -5.49 15.07
N VAL A 15 8.82 -4.53 15.56
CA VAL A 15 7.66 -3.95 14.86
C VAL A 15 8.10 -3.04 13.71
N LEU A 16 9.13 -2.22 13.91
CA LEU A 16 9.72 -1.41 12.84
C LEU A 16 10.30 -2.29 11.73
N ASP A 17 11.07 -3.33 12.09
CA ASP A 17 11.65 -4.25 11.13
C ASP A 17 10.57 -4.99 10.32
N SER A 18 9.51 -5.44 11.00
CA SER A 18 8.35 -6.06 10.35
C SER A 18 7.66 -5.09 9.38
N ALA A 19 7.47 -3.82 9.77
CA ALA A 19 6.87 -2.81 8.91
C ALA A 19 7.74 -2.47 7.70
N LEU A 20 9.07 -2.42 7.87
CA LEU A 20 10.02 -2.23 6.78
C LEU A 20 10.00 -3.41 5.80
N CYS A 21 9.89 -4.64 6.29
CA CYS A 21 9.72 -5.83 5.47
C CYS A 21 8.43 -5.75 4.63
N ARG A 22 7.28 -5.48 5.27
CA ARG A 22 5.99 -5.29 4.56
C ARG A 22 6.04 -4.20 3.49
N ARG A 23 6.78 -3.12 3.72
CA ARG A 23 6.96 -2.05 2.73
C ARG A 23 7.69 -2.52 1.47
N VAL A 24 8.64 -3.44 1.61
CA VAL A 24 9.38 -4.02 0.47
C VAL A 24 8.47 -4.96 -0.32
N GLU A 25 7.69 -5.80 0.34
CA GLU A 25 6.75 -6.72 -0.31
C GLU A 25 5.64 -5.95 -1.04
N LEU A 26 5.04 -4.95 -0.38
CA LEU A 26 4.05 -4.08 -1.00
C LEU A 26 4.59 -3.34 -2.23
N GLN A 27 5.86 -2.94 -2.22
CA GLN A 27 6.51 -2.37 -3.40
C GLN A 27 6.68 -3.41 -4.52
N ALA A 28 6.98 -4.66 -4.17
CA ALA A 28 7.15 -5.74 -5.13
C ALA A 28 5.82 -6.11 -5.81
N SER A 29 4.74 -6.27 -5.06
CA SER A 29 3.40 -6.56 -5.63
C SER A 29 2.85 -5.41 -6.44
N ALA A 30 3.06 -4.16 -6.03
CA ALA A 30 2.69 -2.99 -6.82
C ALA A 30 3.38 -2.98 -8.19
N LYS A 31 4.66 -3.34 -8.22
CA LYS A 31 5.42 -3.46 -9.46
C LYS A 31 4.89 -4.60 -10.32
N ALA A 32 4.62 -5.77 -9.74
CA ALA A 32 4.07 -6.90 -10.46
C ALA A 32 2.70 -6.56 -11.09
N PHE A 33 1.85 -5.86 -10.35
CA PHE A 33 0.56 -5.37 -10.83
C PHE A 33 0.70 -4.37 -11.99
N ALA A 34 1.60 -3.38 -11.85
CA ALA A 34 1.89 -2.45 -12.94
C ALA A 34 2.43 -3.15 -14.19
N GLN A 35 3.24 -4.20 -14.03
CA GLN A 35 3.76 -5.00 -15.14
C GLN A 35 2.64 -5.76 -15.85
N ALA A 36 1.75 -6.45 -15.11
CA ALA A 36 0.62 -7.16 -15.70
C ALA A 36 -0.29 -6.25 -16.54
N LEU A 37 -0.53 -5.01 -16.08
CA LEU A 37 -1.33 -4.03 -16.81
C LEU A 37 -0.69 -3.55 -18.11
N ALA A 38 0.64 -3.48 -18.15
CA ALA A 38 1.42 -3.01 -19.29
C ALA A 38 1.48 -4.03 -20.44
N GLU A 39 1.15 -5.30 -20.17
CA GLU A 39 1.10 -6.34 -21.19
C GLU A 39 0.01 -6.05 -22.25
N PRO A 40 0.24 -6.45 -23.52
CA PRO A 40 -0.76 -6.32 -24.58
C PRO A 40 -1.95 -7.26 -24.31
N HIS A 41 -3.17 -6.76 -24.50
CA HIS A 41 -4.39 -7.55 -24.30
C HIS A 41 -5.05 -8.02 -25.61
N TRP A 42 -4.83 -7.34 -26.74
CA TRP A 42 -5.56 -7.63 -27.98
C TRP A 42 -5.36 -9.07 -28.46
N GLY A 43 -6.47 -9.78 -28.64
CA GLY A 43 -6.48 -11.18 -29.05
C GLY A 43 -6.15 -12.18 -27.95
N ASN A 44 -5.91 -11.71 -26.71
CA ASN A 44 -5.61 -12.53 -25.53
C ASN A 44 -6.26 -11.93 -24.26
N GLU A 45 -7.43 -11.30 -24.39
CA GLU A 45 -8.05 -10.50 -23.33
C GLU A 45 -8.29 -11.32 -22.05
N GLY A 46 -8.70 -12.59 -22.19
CA GLY A 46 -8.91 -13.49 -21.06
C GLY A 46 -7.63 -13.79 -20.28
N VAL A 47 -6.51 -14.03 -20.99
CA VAL A 47 -5.20 -14.28 -20.36
C VAL A 47 -4.69 -13.02 -19.67
N TRP A 48 -4.84 -11.87 -20.33
CA TRP A 48 -4.48 -10.58 -19.76
C TRP A 48 -5.30 -10.25 -18.50
N LEU A 49 -6.62 -10.45 -18.54
CA LEU A 49 -7.50 -10.23 -17.39
C LEU A 49 -7.16 -11.15 -16.22
N ASP A 50 -6.85 -12.41 -16.48
CA ASP A 50 -6.42 -13.37 -15.44
C ASP A 50 -5.13 -12.91 -14.76
N ALA A 51 -4.11 -12.54 -15.55
CA ALA A 51 -2.83 -12.03 -15.02
C ALA A 51 -3.00 -10.76 -14.18
N VAL A 52 -3.83 -9.82 -14.64
CA VAL A 52 -4.16 -8.60 -13.90
C VAL A 52 -4.90 -8.93 -12.60
N ASN A 53 -5.86 -9.85 -12.63
CA ASN A 53 -6.63 -10.24 -11.45
C ASN A 53 -5.76 -10.92 -10.39
N VAL A 54 -4.89 -11.85 -10.80
CA VAL A 54 -3.91 -12.50 -9.91
C VAL A 54 -3.01 -11.47 -9.24
N ALA A 55 -2.43 -10.55 -10.02
CA ALA A 55 -1.54 -9.53 -9.48
C ALA A 55 -2.28 -8.53 -8.57
N LEU A 56 -3.51 -8.15 -8.91
CA LEU A 56 -4.36 -7.28 -8.09
C LEU A 56 -4.71 -7.91 -6.74
N ARG A 57 -5.04 -9.21 -6.72
CA ARG A 57 -5.34 -9.93 -5.48
C ARG A 57 -4.10 -10.06 -4.59
N ALA A 58 -2.93 -10.32 -5.18
CA ALA A 58 -1.67 -10.32 -4.44
C ALA A 58 -1.36 -8.93 -3.85
N LEU A 59 -1.49 -7.86 -4.64
CA LEU A 59 -1.34 -6.49 -4.14
C LEU A 59 -2.31 -6.19 -2.99
N ARG A 60 -3.57 -6.59 -3.10
CA ARG A 60 -4.56 -6.40 -2.04
C ARG A 60 -4.16 -7.14 -0.76
N GLN A 61 -3.72 -8.38 -0.86
CA GLN A 61 -3.26 -9.15 0.30
C GLN A 61 -2.08 -8.45 0.99
N ASP A 62 -1.09 -7.97 0.22
CA ASP A 62 0.05 -7.25 0.80
C ASP A 62 -0.36 -5.92 1.47
N ILE A 63 -1.41 -5.25 0.96
CA ILE A 63 -2.00 -4.08 1.63
C ILE A 63 -2.62 -4.48 2.97
N GLU A 64 -3.40 -5.56 3.02
CA GLU A 64 -4.02 -6.07 4.25
C GLU A 64 -2.97 -6.43 5.30
N GLU A 65 -1.90 -7.13 4.89
CA GLU A 65 -0.79 -7.51 5.77
C GLU A 65 0.03 -6.31 6.23
N HIS A 66 0.24 -5.33 5.35
CA HIS A 66 0.86 -4.05 5.70
C HIS A 66 0.05 -3.33 6.78
N ILE A 67 -1.26 -3.18 6.58
CA ILE A 67 -2.17 -2.55 7.53
C ILE A 67 -2.13 -3.28 8.88
N ALA A 68 -2.18 -4.61 8.88
CA ALA A 68 -2.15 -5.41 10.10
C ALA A 68 -0.90 -5.13 10.95
N VAL A 69 0.27 -5.02 10.33
CA VAL A 69 1.53 -4.71 11.03
C VAL A 69 1.56 -3.25 11.50
N THR A 70 1.08 -2.31 10.69
CA THR A 70 1.16 -0.88 11.03
C THR A 70 0.11 -0.46 12.05
N GLU A 71 -1.11 -0.98 11.97
CA GLU A 71 -2.28 -0.45 12.68
C GLU A 71 -2.79 -1.32 13.83
N SER A 72 -2.22 -2.50 14.04
CA SER A 72 -2.60 -3.31 15.20
C SER A 72 -2.41 -2.54 16.52
N SER A 73 -3.03 -3.03 17.59
CA SER A 73 -2.91 -2.43 18.92
C SER A 73 -1.47 -2.37 19.46
N ALA A 74 -0.58 -3.20 18.91
CA ALA A 74 0.86 -3.20 19.18
C ALA A 74 1.68 -2.85 17.91
N GLY A 75 1.03 -2.27 16.90
CA GLY A 75 1.62 -1.95 15.60
C GLY A 75 2.43 -0.65 15.60
N LEU A 76 3.11 -0.43 14.48
CA LEU A 76 4.06 0.68 14.32
C LEU A 76 3.41 2.05 14.58
N HIS A 77 2.18 2.27 14.12
CA HIS A 77 1.45 3.53 14.34
C HIS A 77 1.26 3.81 15.83
N LYS A 78 0.92 2.79 16.62
CA LYS A 78 0.76 2.93 18.07
C LYS A 78 2.09 3.19 18.76
N GLU A 79 3.16 2.52 18.34
CA GLU A 79 4.52 2.75 18.84
C GLU A 79 4.93 4.21 18.61
N ILE A 80 4.84 4.69 17.37
CA ILE A 80 5.20 6.06 16.98
C ILE A 80 4.38 7.09 17.77
N ILE A 81 3.05 6.91 17.88
CA ILE A 81 2.20 7.86 18.63
C ILE A 81 2.57 7.87 20.12
N THR A 82 2.85 6.70 20.71
CA THR A 82 3.24 6.58 22.12
C THR A 82 4.55 7.33 22.39
N ALA A 83 5.54 7.15 21.52
CA ALA A 83 6.84 7.80 21.67
C ALA A 83 6.80 9.28 21.29
N GLN A 84 6.02 9.65 20.26
CA GLN A 84 6.01 10.98 19.64
C GLN A 84 4.59 11.43 19.26
N PRO A 85 3.78 11.88 20.24
CA PRO A 85 2.38 12.26 20.01
C PRO A 85 2.17 13.34 18.95
N ARG A 86 3.18 14.19 18.69
CA ARG A 86 3.15 15.21 17.62
C ARG A 86 2.91 14.64 16.21
N LEU A 87 3.21 13.35 16.00
CA LEU A 87 3.08 12.67 14.71
C LEU A 87 1.68 12.07 14.48
N ALA A 88 0.75 12.20 15.44
CA ALA A 88 -0.59 11.59 15.37
C ALA A 88 -1.38 11.95 14.09
N ASN A 89 -1.33 13.23 13.65
CA ASN A 89 -2.03 13.65 12.44
C ASN A 89 -1.47 12.97 11.17
N LYS A 90 -0.14 12.72 11.13
CA LYS A 90 0.49 12.04 9.98
C LYS A 90 0.10 10.57 9.95
N VAL A 91 0.08 9.92 11.11
CA VAL A 91 -0.39 8.54 11.27
C VAL A 91 -1.86 8.41 10.86
N GLN A 92 -2.72 9.33 11.30
CA GLN A 92 -4.14 9.34 10.90
C GLN A 92 -4.31 9.46 9.38
N HIS A 93 -3.48 10.28 8.74
CA HIS A 93 -3.54 10.46 7.29
C HIS A 93 -3.15 9.18 6.52
N LEU A 94 -2.13 8.45 7.00
CA LEU A 94 -1.77 7.14 6.44
C LEU A 94 -2.88 6.12 6.63
N GLY A 95 -3.56 6.12 7.79
CA GLY A 95 -4.72 5.25 8.00
C GLY A 95 -5.87 5.56 7.04
N ALA A 96 -6.13 6.84 6.76
CA ALA A 96 -7.12 7.22 5.75
C ALA A 96 -6.71 6.76 4.33
N ASP A 97 -5.41 6.76 4.00
CA ASP A 97 -4.94 6.20 2.72
C ASP A 97 -5.20 4.69 2.63
N HIS A 98 -4.98 3.96 3.73
CA HIS A 98 -5.24 2.53 3.80
C HIS A 98 -6.70 2.19 3.50
N GLU A 99 -7.64 2.93 4.10
CA GLU A 99 -9.07 2.77 3.81
C GLU A 99 -9.37 2.98 2.32
N VAL A 100 -8.85 4.05 1.72
CA VAL A 100 -9.06 4.34 0.28
C VAL A 100 -8.43 3.27 -0.62
N LEU A 101 -7.22 2.80 -0.29
CA LEU A 101 -6.57 1.70 -1.04
C LEU A 101 -7.40 0.42 -0.96
N MET A 102 -7.96 0.11 0.20
CA MET A 102 -8.81 -1.05 0.41
C MET A 102 -10.13 -0.94 -0.36
N ASP A 103 -10.76 0.22 -0.39
CA ASP A 103 -12.01 0.40 -1.15
C ASP A 103 -11.78 0.31 -2.65
N ARG A 104 -10.71 0.94 -3.15
CA ARG A 104 -10.37 0.94 -4.57
C ARG A 104 -9.97 -0.43 -5.08
N THR A 105 -9.11 -1.15 -4.36
CA THR A 105 -8.73 -2.52 -4.76
C THR A 105 -9.93 -3.47 -4.73
N SER A 106 -10.86 -3.35 -3.76
CA SER A 106 -12.12 -4.11 -3.75
C SER A 106 -12.97 -3.80 -4.98
N SER A 107 -13.11 -2.51 -5.29
CA SER A 107 -13.90 -2.05 -6.44
C SER A 107 -13.32 -2.54 -7.75
N MET A 108 -11.99 -2.47 -7.90
CA MET A 108 -11.30 -2.94 -9.10
C MET A 108 -11.39 -4.47 -9.26
N ILE A 109 -11.36 -5.25 -8.18
CA ILE A 109 -11.60 -6.70 -8.24
C ILE A 109 -12.98 -6.98 -8.84
N ILE A 110 -14.02 -6.27 -8.38
CA ILE A 110 -15.39 -6.40 -8.93
C ILE A 110 -15.42 -6.00 -10.41
N MET A 111 -14.74 -4.91 -10.80
CA MET A 111 -14.62 -4.50 -12.21
C MET A 111 -13.92 -5.56 -13.07
N SER A 112 -12.87 -6.19 -12.53
CA SER A 112 -12.10 -7.21 -13.22
C SER A 112 -12.93 -8.47 -13.44
N ASP A 113 -13.65 -8.91 -12.41
CA ASP A 113 -14.52 -10.10 -12.49
C ASP A 113 -15.66 -9.88 -13.51
N ARG A 114 -16.23 -8.65 -13.58
CA ARG A 114 -17.21 -8.30 -14.62
C ARG A 114 -16.61 -8.33 -16.03
N SER A 115 -15.42 -7.75 -16.19
CA SER A 115 -14.74 -7.69 -17.49
C SER A 115 -14.29 -9.08 -17.97
N PHE A 116 -13.95 -9.99 -17.05
CA PHE A 116 -13.62 -11.37 -17.37
C PHE A 116 -14.80 -12.12 -18.01
N ASN A 117 -16.02 -11.89 -17.51
CA ASN A 117 -17.23 -12.53 -18.04
C ASN A 117 -17.70 -11.94 -19.37
N ALA A 118 -17.42 -10.65 -19.61
CA ALA A 118 -17.83 -9.93 -20.82
C ALA A 118 -16.80 -8.85 -21.17
N PRO A 119 -15.68 -9.21 -21.82
CA PRO A 119 -14.63 -8.26 -22.13
C PRO A 119 -15.12 -7.26 -23.18
N THR A 120 -14.91 -5.98 -22.86
CA THR A 120 -15.17 -4.86 -23.78
C THR A 120 -13.99 -3.90 -23.71
N GLU A 121 -13.69 -3.22 -24.81
CA GLU A 121 -12.64 -2.19 -24.85
C GLU A 121 -12.86 -1.11 -23.77
N GLN A 122 -14.11 -0.72 -23.54
CA GLN A 122 -14.47 0.24 -22.49
C GLN A 122 -14.19 -0.31 -21.08
N GLY A 123 -14.50 -1.58 -20.83
CA GLY A 123 -14.21 -2.24 -19.54
C GLY A 123 -12.71 -2.34 -19.27
N ILE A 124 -11.92 -2.70 -20.29
CA ILE A 124 -10.46 -2.76 -20.22
C ILE A 124 -9.85 -1.36 -19.97
N ALA A 125 -10.34 -0.33 -20.66
CA ALA A 125 -9.92 1.04 -20.42
C ALA A 125 -10.22 1.49 -18.98
N ALA A 126 -11.44 1.23 -18.48
CA ALA A 126 -11.82 1.56 -17.12
C ALA A 126 -10.97 0.83 -16.05
N LEU A 127 -10.58 -0.43 -16.31
CA LEU A 127 -9.66 -1.15 -15.43
C LEU A 127 -8.29 -0.50 -15.36
N ARG A 128 -7.75 -0.05 -16.50
CA ARG A 128 -6.46 0.66 -16.55
C ARG A 128 -6.52 1.99 -15.82
N ASP A 129 -7.60 2.75 -15.99
CA ASP A 129 -7.79 4.02 -15.30
C ASP A 129 -7.83 3.84 -13.78
N GLU A 130 -8.62 2.87 -13.28
CA GLU A 130 -8.67 2.58 -11.84
C GLU A 130 -7.32 2.08 -11.31
N ALA A 131 -6.62 1.25 -12.08
CA ALA A 131 -5.31 0.76 -11.70
C ALA A 131 -4.27 1.88 -11.57
N HIS A 132 -4.27 2.86 -12.49
CA HIS A 132 -3.39 4.02 -12.40
C HIS A 132 -3.65 4.83 -11.13
N LEU A 133 -4.92 5.01 -10.75
CA LEU A 133 -5.28 5.68 -9.49
C LEU A 133 -4.75 4.93 -8.27
N ILE A 134 -4.87 3.59 -8.25
CA ILE A 134 -4.33 2.76 -7.16
C ILE A 134 -2.81 2.88 -7.07
N ILE A 135 -2.09 2.77 -8.20
CA ILE A 135 -0.62 2.86 -8.24
C ILE A 135 -0.15 4.24 -7.77
N GLU A 136 -0.82 5.31 -8.21
CA GLU A 136 -0.49 6.67 -7.82
C GLU A 136 -0.74 6.92 -6.32
N LEU A 137 -1.88 6.43 -5.80
CA LEU A 137 -2.19 6.50 -4.37
C LEU A 137 -1.16 5.76 -3.54
N LEU A 138 -0.74 4.56 -3.97
CA LEU A 138 0.25 3.77 -3.27
C LEU A 138 1.64 4.44 -3.28
N ALA A 139 2.03 5.07 -4.39
CA ALA A 139 3.27 5.84 -4.45
C ALA A 139 3.25 7.02 -3.45
N ARG A 140 2.15 7.77 -3.38
CA ARG A 140 1.97 8.85 -2.40
C ARG A 140 1.94 8.35 -0.95
N HIS A 141 1.27 7.23 -0.69
CA HIS A 141 1.26 6.55 0.62
C HIS A 141 2.68 6.21 1.05
N ARG A 142 3.43 5.53 0.18
CA ARG A 142 4.81 5.11 0.44
C ARG A 142 5.73 6.30 0.74
N GLN A 143 5.57 7.41 0.01
CA GLN A 143 6.34 8.63 0.28
C GLN A 143 6.02 9.18 1.67
N ARG A 144 4.74 9.40 1.99
CA ARG A 144 4.32 9.90 3.30
C ARG A 144 4.75 8.97 4.45
N GLY A 145 4.72 7.66 4.23
CA GLY A 145 5.23 6.67 5.18
C GLY A 145 6.76 6.73 5.33
N ALA A 146 7.52 7.07 4.28
CA ALA A 146 8.96 7.31 4.40
C ALA A 146 9.25 8.58 5.22
N ASP A 147 8.51 9.65 4.96
CA ASP A 147 8.64 10.91 5.70
C ASP A 147 8.32 10.71 7.20
N LEU A 148 7.28 9.92 7.51
CA LEU A 148 6.94 9.56 8.89
C LEU A 148 8.07 8.80 9.59
N LEU A 149 8.65 7.79 8.93
CA LEU A 149 9.75 7.02 9.51
C LEU A 149 10.98 7.89 9.74
N TYR A 150 11.31 8.75 8.78
CA TYR A 150 12.44 9.68 8.92
C TYR A 150 12.24 10.58 10.15
N GLU A 151 11.08 11.21 10.29
CA GLU A 151 10.79 12.08 11.43
C GLU A 151 10.65 11.36 12.77
N ALA A 152 10.39 10.06 12.76
CA ALA A 152 10.24 9.27 13.98
C ALA A 152 11.59 8.71 14.48
N TYR A 153 12.51 8.34 13.59
CA TYR A 153 13.71 7.59 13.96
C TYR A 153 15.03 8.30 13.62
N THR A 154 14.98 9.55 13.12
CA THR A 154 16.16 10.39 12.87
C THR A 154 16.08 11.68 13.69
#